data_AF-A0A920REK5-F1
#
_entry.id   AF-A0A920REK5-F1
#
_cell.length_a   1.000
_cell.length_b   1.000
_cell.length_c   1.000
_cell.angle_alpha   90.00
_cell.angle_beta   90.00
_cell.angle_gamma   90.00
#
_symmetry.space_group_name_H-M   'P 1'
#
loop_
_entity.id
_entity.type
_entity.pdbx_description
1 polymer ?
#
loop_
_entity_poly.entity_id
_entity_poly.type
_entity_poly.pdbx_seq_one_letter_code
_entity_poly.pdbx_strand_id
1 'polypeptide(L)' 'MIAEQIRSLGVRSVAVALINAYLNPELEYQVSEGLEKRLPGITITPSTRVWPEIREYERAMLAVMNAYIHPSR' A
#
# COMPACT_ATOMS: atom_id res chain seq x y z
N MET A 1 -15.38 8.00 1.33
CA MET A 1 -14.11 7.87 0.58
C MET A 1 -13.23 6.84 1.26
N ILE A 2 -12.33 6.17 0.53
CA ILE A 2 -11.56 5.02 1.05
C ILE A 2 -10.72 5.33 2.31
N ALA A 3 -10.15 6.54 2.42
CA ALA A 3 -9.37 6.94 3.60
C ALA A 3 -10.21 6.94 4.90
N GLU A 4 -11.45 7.42 4.83
CA GLU A 4 -12.37 7.42 5.98
C GLU A 4 -12.73 6.00 6.43
N GLN A 5 -12.90 5.09 5.46
CA GLN A 5 -13.14 3.68 5.75
C GLN A 5 -11.93 3.06 6.44
N ILE A 6 -10.72 3.29 5.92
CA ILE A 6 -9.46 2.83 6.55
C ILE A 6 -9.35 3.36 7.98
N ARG A 7 -9.60 4.65 8.21
CA ARG A 7 -9.53 5.25 9.55
C ARG A 7 -10.50 4.58 10.53
N SER A 8 -11.72 4.28 10.08
CA SER A 8 -12.74 3.62 10.92
C SER A 8 -12.36 2.20 11.34
N LEU A 9 -11.47 1.53 10.60
CA LEU A 9 -10.99 0.18 10.93
C LEU A 9 -9.94 0.18 12.06
N GLY A 10 -9.42 1.33 12.48
CA GLY A 10 -8.43 1.42 13.57
C GLY A 10 -7.10 0.72 13.27
N VAL A 11 -6.75 0.56 11.99
CA VAL A 11 -5.50 -0.08 11.56
C VAL A 11 -4.31 0.87 11.72
N ARG A 12 -3.12 0.29 11.90
CA ARG A 12 -1.86 1.03 12.02
C ARG A 12 -1.06 1.08 10.71
N SER A 13 -1.39 0.21 9.76
CA SER A 13 -0.72 0.11 8.47
C SER A 13 -1.68 -0.40 7.38
N VAL A 14 -1.38 -0.05 6.13
CA VAL A 14 -2.14 -0.45 4.93
C VAL A 14 -1.17 -0.79 3.80
N ALA A 15 -1.37 -1.93 3.15
CA ALA A 15 -0.71 -2.24 1.89
C ALA A 15 -1.59 -1.76 0.71
N VAL A 16 -0.96 -1.18 -0.32
CA VAL A 16 -1.63 -0.76 -1.56
C VAL A 16 -1.10 -1.62 -2.70
N ALA A 17 -1.98 -2.34 -3.38
CA ALA A 17 -1.65 -3.19 -4.51
C ALA A 17 -2.59 -2.90 -5.69
N LEU A 18 -2.11 -2.17 -6.69
CA LEU A 18 -2.86 -1.96 -7.93
C LEU A 18 -2.50 -3.04 -8.97
N ILE A 19 -3.48 -3.41 -9.79
CA ILE A 19 -3.29 -4.34 -10.90
C ILE A 19 -2.33 -3.70 -11.91
N ASN A 20 -1.37 -4.48 -12.42
CA ASN A 20 -0.34 -4.02 -13.35
C ASN A 20 0.59 -2.90 -12.84
N ALA A 21 0.60 -2.61 -11.53
CA ALA A 21 1.48 -1.60 -10.95
C ALA A 21 2.97 -1.89 -11.20
N TYR A 22 3.35 -3.16 -11.33
CA TYR A 22 4.72 -3.55 -11.69
C TYR A 22 5.21 -2.94 -13.01
N LEU A 23 4.29 -2.69 -13.96
CA LEU A 23 4.62 -2.12 -15.27
C LEU A 23 4.67 -0.59 -15.22
N ASN A 24 3.76 0.03 -14.46
CA ASN A 24 3.71 1.46 -14.25
C ASN A 24 3.30 1.77 -12.78
N PRO A 25 4.29 1.97 -11.89
CA PRO A 25 4.02 2.12 -10.46
C PRO A 25 3.49 3.51 -10.09
N GLU A 26 3.51 4.47 -11.02
CA GLU A 26 3.21 5.88 -10.75
C GLU A 26 1.82 6.07 -10.14
N LEU A 27 0.80 5.35 -10.66
CA LEU A 27 -0.54 5.44 -10.10
C LEU A 27 -0.61 4.88 -8.67
N GLU A 28 0.12 3.80 -8.38
CA GLU A 28 0.17 3.21 -7.04
C GLU A 28 0.85 4.15 -6.04
N TYR A 29 1.91 4.83 -6.47
CA TYR A 29 2.57 5.85 -5.66
C TYR A 29 1.67 7.07 -5.41
N GLN A 30 1.00 7.59 -6.42
CA GLN A 30 0.07 8.72 -6.27
C GLN A 30 -1.09 8.39 -5.31
N VAL A 31 -1.65 7.17 -5.41
CA VAL A 31 -2.66 6.70 -4.46
C VAL A 31 -2.08 6.63 -3.05
N SER A 32 -0.89 6.06 -2.90
CA SER A 32 -0.23 5.90 -1.60
C SER A 32 0.06 7.24 -0.94
N GLU A 33 0.66 8.19 -1.65
CA GLU A 33 0.90 9.56 -1.17
C GLU A 33 -0.41 10.28 -0.81
N GLY A 34 -1.45 10.07 -1.62
CA GLY A 34 -2.78 10.60 -1.35
C GLY A 34 -3.38 10.07 -0.04
N LEU A 35 -3.14 8.79 0.26
CA LEU A 35 -3.55 8.17 1.51
C LEU A 35 -2.71 8.67 2.68
N GLU A 36 -1.38 8.74 2.54
CA GLU A 36 -0.47 9.25 3.58
C GLU A 36 -0.85 10.66 4.03
N LYS A 37 -1.14 11.56 3.08
CA LYS A 37 -1.58 12.94 3.37
C LYS A 37 -2.90 12.99 4.15
N ARG A 38 -3.79 12.00 3.97
CA ARG A 38 -5.13 11.95 4.57
C ARG A 38 -5.19 11.11 5.84
N LEU A 39 -4.19 10.26 6.07
CA LEU A 39 -4.13 9.29 7.17
C LEU A 39 -2.83 9.47 7.97
N PRO A 40 -2.61 10.64 8.58
CA PRO A 40 -1.41 10.86 9.39
C PRO A 40 -1.36 9.83 10.52
N GLY A 41 -0.22 9.14 10.64
CA GLY A 41 0.00 8.10 11.65
C GLY A 41 -0.33 6.67 11.22
N ILE A 42 -0.87 6.46 10.00
CA ILE A 42 -1.01 5.14 9.40
C ILE A 42 0.09 4.96 8.35
N THR A 43 0.89 3.88 8.45
CA THR A 43 1.91 3.59 7.44
C THR A 43 1.26 3.03 6.18
N ILE A 44 1.59 3.60 5.02
CA ILE A 44 1.11 3.13 3.72
C ILE A 44 2.28 2.45 2.99
N THR A 45 2.07 1.22 2.54
CA THR A 45 3.11 0.41 1.88
C THR A 45 2.66 0.06 0.46
N PRO A 46 3.16 0.75 -0.58
CA PRO A 46 2.90 0.36 -1.96
C PRO A 46 3.58 -0.95 -2.31
N SER A 47 2.87 -1.83 -3.02
CA SER A 47 3.31 -3.17 -3.35
C SER A 47 4.56 -3.19 -4.24
N THR A 48 4.67 -2.22 -5.14
CA THR A 48 5.81 -2.02 -6.04
C THR A 48 7.07 -1.52 -5.34
N ARG A 49 6.96 -0.92 -4.14
CA ARG A 49 8.13 -0.57 -3.32
C ARG A 49 8.69 -1.79 -2.60
N VAL A 50 7.85 -2.79 -2.31
CA VAL A 50 8.26 -4.04 -1.67
C VAL A 50 8.81 -5.02 -2.71
N TRP A 51 8.05 -5.27 -3.78
CA TRP A 51 8.43 -6.24 -4.81
C TRP A 51 7.79 -5.90 -6.16
N PRO A 52 8.49 -5.16 -7.06
CA PRO A 52 7.95 -4.68 -8.33
C PRO A 52 7.93 -5.76 -9.43
N GLU A 53 7.47 -6.98 -9.11
CA GLU A 53 7.42 -8.09 -10.06
C GLU A 53 6.01 -8.32 -10.61
N ILE A 54 5.96 -8.86 -11.84
CA ILE A 54 4.75 -9.46 -12.39
C ILE A 54 4.33 -10.61 -11.46
N ARG A 55 3.01 -10.76 -11.23
CA ARG A 55 2.31 -11.68 -10.30
C ARG A 55 1.68 -10.97 -9.09
N GLU A 56 0.44 -10.54 -9.30
CA GLU A 56 -0.38 -9.74 -8.37
C GLU A 56 -0.55 -10.40 -7.01
N TYR A 57 -0.78 -11.71 -6.97
CA TYR A 57 -1.02 -12.42 -5.72
C TYR A 57 0.20 -12.39 -4.82
N GLU A 58 1.35 -12.80 -5.35
CA GLU A 58 2.60 -12.84 -4.60
C GLU A 58 3.09 -11.43 -4.23
N ARG A 59 2.94 -10.45 -5.14
CA ARG A 59 3.24 -9.03 -4.87
C ARG A 59 2.38 -8.45 -3.75
N ALA A 60 1.06 -8.64 -3.80
CA ALA A 60 0.16 -8.17 -2.76
C ALA A 60 0.43 -8.87 -1.42
N MET A 61 0.66 -10.18 -1.44
CA MET A 61 0.96 -10.97 -0.25
C MET A 61 2.23 -10.46 0.45
N LEU A 62 3.32 -10.21 -0.29
CA LEU A 62 4.56 -9.68 0.28
C LEU A 62 4.37 -8.25 0.82
N ALA A 63 3.60 -7.41 0.13
CA ALA A 63 3.27 -6.07 0.62
C ALA A 63 2.49 -6.10 1.93
N VAL A 64 1.52 -7.00 2.07
CA VAL A 64 0.75 -7.21 3.32
C VAL A 64 1.66 -7.73 4.43
N MET A 65 2.53 -8.70 4.15
CA MET A 65 3.51 -9.20 5.13
C MET A 65 4.45 -8.08 5.59
N ASN A 66 4.94 -7.25 4.67
CA ASN A 66 5.77 -6.10 4.99
C ASN A 66 5.01 -5.09 5.88
N ALA A 67 3.80 -4.70 5.48
CA ALA A 67 2.94 -3.80 6.25
C ALA A 67 2.59 -4.36 7.65
N TYR A 68 2.60 -5.67 7.85
CA TYR A 68 2.33 -6.30 9.15
C TYR A 68 3.56 -6.35 10.07
N ILE A 69 4.73 -6.77 9.54
CA ILE A 69 5.92 -7.06 10.34
C ILE A 69 6.83 -5.83 10.47
N HIS A 70 7.14 -5.20 9.34
CA HIS A 70 8.07 -4.08 9.24
C HIS A 70 7.55 -3.10 8.19
N PRO A 71 6.57 -2.25 8.56
CA PRO A 71 5.98 -1.31 7.62
C PRO A 71 7.08 -0.44 7.02
N SER A 72 7.42 -0.66 5.76
CA SER A 72 8.36 0.21 5.04
C SER A 72 7.69 1.58 4.85
N ARG A 73 8.46 2.63 5.13
CA ARG A 73 8.00 4.02 5.06
C ARG A 73 8.11 4.55 3.64
#